data_AF-A0A4T2BID3-F1
#
_entry.id   AF-A0A4T2BID3-F1
#
_cell.length_a   1.000
_cell.length_b   1.000
_cell.length_c   1.000
_cell.angle_alpha   90.00
_cell.angle_beta   90.00
_cell.angle_gamma   90.00
#
_symmetry.space_group_name_H-M   'P 1'
#
loop_
_entity.id
_entity.type
_entity.pdbx_description
1 polymer ?
#
loop_
_entity_poly.entity_id
_entity_poly.type
_entity_poly.pdbx_seq_one_letter_code
_entity_poly.pdbx_strand_id
1 'polypeptide(L)'
;MPLDLAIGAWLPRVRDSAGLLDRRAYTSLVLERLREALRRRDIYAAHSDRCGDPRSKLLSGPAWEVARPGVAQSFGHDLDPHAELSALILDLDTAYRAVAERLPDNAAVRIEVVDGRDRPVLTTLDRLDVPVSLTDLSTAIQQRLPRIDLPELLLEVAGWTGFLTEWGAACEFVK
;
A
#
# COMPACT_ATOMS: atom_id res chain seq x y z
N MET A 1 -14.55 -22.55 26.69
CA MET A 1 -14.31 -21.72 25.49
C MET A 1 -13.05 -20.90 25.74
N PRO A 2 -12.07 -20.88 24.82
CA PRO A 2 -10.82 -20.15 25.04
C PRO A 2 -11.10 -18.64 25.13
N LEU A 3 -10.82 -18.05 26.29
CA LEU A 3 -11.02 -16.62 26.56
C LEU A 3 -9.84 -15.77 26.08
N ASP A 4 -8.77 -16.41 25.62
CA ASP A 4 -7.53 -15.79 25.13
C ASP A 4 -7.77 -14.87 23.91
N LEU A 5 -8.90 -15.06 23.22
CA LEU A 5 -9.37 -14.22 22.11
C LEU A 5 -10.03 -12.91 22.56
N ALA A 6 -10.50 -12.86 23.82
CA ALA A 6 -11.26 -11.75 24.40
C ALA A 6 -10.32 -10.74 25.08
N ILE A 7 -9.37 -10.17 24.34
CA ILE A 7 -8.41 -9.19 24.88
C ILE A 7 -9.01 -7.77 24.77
N GLY A 8 -8.76 -6.92 25.77
CA GLY A 8 -9.11 -5.49 25.74
C GLY A 8 -10.60 -5.22 25.90
N ALA A 9 -11.15 -4.34 25.04
CA ALA A 9 -12.53 -3.82 25.14
C ALA A 9 -13.64 -4.88 24.98
N TRP A 10 -13.29 -6.12 24.62
CA TRP A 10 -14.24 -7.22 24.42
C TRP A 10 -14.50 -8.05 25.68
N LEU A 11 -13.55 -8.10 26.62
CA LEU A 11 -13.69 -8.90 27.85
C LEU A 11 -14.94 -8.50 28.67
N PRO A 12 -15.29 -7.20 28.83
CA PRO A 12 -16.51 -6.78 29.51
C PRO A 12 -17.80 -7.02 28.71
N ARG A 13 -17.71 -7.20 27.38
CA ARG A 13 -18.87 -7.37 26.48
C ARG A 13 -19.27 -8.84 26.28
N VAL A 14 -18.35 -9.76 26.54
CA VAL A 14 -18.54 -11.21 26.37
C VAL A 14 -19.01 -11.87 27.66
N ARG A 15 -18.92 -11.15 28.79
CA ARG A 15 -19.46 -11.59 30.09
C ARG A 15 -20.76 -10.85 30.37
N ASP A 16 -21.77 -11.60 30.79
CA ASP A 16 -22.98 -11.06 31.38
C ASP A 16 -22.69 -10.52 32.79
N SER A 17 -23.60 -9.71 33.33
CA SER A 17 -23.65 -9.18 34.69
C SER A 17 -23.44 -10.24 35.80
N ALA A 18 -23.80 -11.50 35.55
CA ALA A 18 -23.58 -12.64 36.43
C ALA A 18 -22.19 -13.31 36.28
N GLY A 19 -21.30 -12.75 35.45
CA GLY A 19 -19.97 -13.31 35.16
C GLY A 19 -19.98 -14.52 34.22
N LEU A 20 -21.15 -14.94 33.74
CA LEU A 20 -21.32 -16.01 32.76
C LEU A 20 -21.02 -15.51 31.35
N LEU A 21 -20.51 -16.41 30.50
CA LEU A 21 -20.14 -16.08 29.12
C LEU A 21 -21.40 -16.03 28.24
N ASP A 22 -21.69 -14.88 27.65
CA ASP A 22 -22.74 -14.77 26.64
C ASP A 22 -22.28 -15.40 25.33
N ARG A 23 -22.92 -16.50 24.95
CA ARG A 23 -22.63 -17.24 23.73
C ARG A 23 -22.77 -16.37 22.48
N ARG A 24 -23.76 -15.46 22.43
CA ARG A 24 -23.99 -14.60 21.27
C ARG A 24 -22.87 -13.58 21.13
N ALA A 25 -22.53 -12.88 22.21
CA ALA A 25 -21.41 -11.95 22.23
C ALA A 25 -20.07 -12.64 21.91
N TYR A 26 -19.86 -13.85 22.42
CA TYR A 26 -18.67 -14.64 22.09
C TYR A 26 -18.63 -15.04 20.60
N THR A 27 -19.75 -15.43 20.00
CA THR A 27 -19.81 -15.72 18.55
C THR A 27 -19.46 -14.47 17.73
N SER A 28 -20.00 -13.30 18.07
CA SER A 28 -19.65 -12.04 17.40
C SER A 28 -18.16 -11.71 17.54
N LEU A 29 -17.58 -11.89 18.74
CA LEU A 29 -16.15 -11.73 18.96
C LEU A 29 -15.32 -12.64 18.04
N VAL A 30 -15.66 -13.93 17.99
CA VAL A 30 -14.94 -14.90 17.14
C VAL A 30 -15.03 -14.52 15.67
N LEU A 31 -16.21 -14.11 15.19
CA LEU A 31 -16.39 -13.68 13.81
C LEU A 31 -15.57 -12.42 13.48
N GLU A 32 -15.51 -11.46 14.40
CA GLU A 32 -14.68 -10.27 14.21
C GLU A 32 -13.19 -10.61 14.16
N ARG A 33 -12.70 -11.45 15.09
CA ARG A 33 -11.31 -11.91 15.09
C ARG A 33 -10.96 -12.70 13.83
N LEU A 34 -11.86 -13.57 13.39
CA LEU A 34 -11.71 -14.33 12.15
C LEU A 34 -11.60 -13.39 10.95
N ARG A 35 -12.50 -12.40 10.85
CA ARG A 35 -12.48 -11.41 9.77
C ARG A 35 -11.19 -10.59 9.76
N GLU A 36 -10.72 -10.15 10.92
CA GLU A 36 -9.49 -9.37 11.03
C GLU A 36 -8.26 -10.22 10.66
N ALA A 37 -8.18 -11.46 11.14
CA ALA A 37 -7.11 -12.39 10.80
C ALA A 37 -7.09 -12.73 9.30
N LEU A 38 -8.26 -12.90 8.66
CA LEU A 38 -8.36 -13.08 7.21
C LEU A 38 -7.90 -11.82 6.46
N ARG A 39 -8.29 -10.63 6.93
CA ARG A 39 -7.91 -9.35 6.30
C ARG A 39 -6.40 -9.09 6.40
N ARG A 40 -5.80 -9.37 7.56
CA ARG A 40 -4.35 -9.26 7.80
C ARG A 40 -3.54 -10.36 7.14
N ARG A 41 -4.20 -11.38 6.57
CA ARG A 41 -3.59 -12.56 5.95
C ARG A 41 -2.78 -13.41 6.96
N ASP A 42 -3.23 -13.45 8.20
CA ASP A 42 -2.68 -14.32 9.26
C ASP A 42 -3.24 -15.75 9.13
N ILE A 43 -4.45 -15.89 8.61
CA ILE A 43 -5.11 -17.16 8.30
C ILE A 43 -5.65 -17.15 6.87
N TYR A 44 -5.78 -18.34 6.27
CA TYR A 44 -6.24 -18.51 4.90
C TYR A 44 -7.37 -19.54 4.82
N ALA A 45 -8.31 -19.29 3.92
CA ALA A 45 -9.41 -20.20 3.60
C ALA A 45 -9.09 -20.98 2.32
N ALA A 46 -8.88 -22.29 2.44
CA ALA A 46 -8.35 -23.17 1.38
C ALA A 46 -9.14 -23.16 0.04
N HIS A 47 -10.41 -22.75 0.05
CA HIS A 47 -11.28 -22.72 -1.14
C HIS A 47 -11.85 -21.33 -1.43
N SER A 48 -11.23 -20.27 -0.90
CA SER A 48 -11.63 -18.90 -1.18
C SER A 48 -10.68 -18.25 -2.15
N ASP A 49 -11.19 -17.66 -3.23
CA ASP A 49 -10.37 -16.85 -4.14
C ASP A 49 -9.87 -15.57 -3.46
N ARG A 50 -10.70 -15.00 -2.58
CA ARG A 50 -10.42 -13.74 -1.89
C ARG A 50 -9.56 -13.91 -0.65
N CYS A 51 -9.78 -14.99 0.09
CA CYS A 51 -9.13 -15.23 1.38
C CYS A 51 -8.22 -16.47 1.38
N GLY A 52 -7.91 -17.04 0.22
CA GLY A 52 -6.95 -18.14 0.08
C GLY A 52 -5.50 -17.68 0.26
N ASP A 53 -4.60 -18.64 0.44
CA ASP A 53 -3.18 -18.35 0.56
C ASP A 53 -2.63 -17.88 -0.79
N PRO A 54 -2.17 -16.62 -0.94
CA PRO A 54 -1.59 -16.17 -2.19
C PRO A 54 -0.34 -16.98 -2.59
N ARG A 55 0.36 -17.57 -1.61
CA ARG A 55 1.58 -18.34 -1.86
C ARG A 55 1.32 -19.65 -2.59
N SER A 56 0.11 -20.20 -2.47
CA SER A 56 -0.27 -21.40 -3.21
C SER A 56 -0.33 -21.17 -4.72
N LYS A 57 -0.36 -19.91 -5.16
CA LYS A 57 -0.38 -19.51 -6.58
C LYS A 57 1.01 -19.18 -7.12
N LEU A 58 2.05 -19.25 -6.29
CA LEU A 58 3.42 -18.95 -6.73
C LEU A 58 3.96 -20.12 -7.55
N LEU A 59 4.64 -19.78 -8.65
CA LEU A 59 5.42 -20.75 -9.41
C LEU A 59 6.55 -21.27 -8.52
N SER A 60 6.77 -22.59 -8.57
CA SER A 60 7.83 -23.24 -7.80
C SER A 60 8.44 -24.39 -8.59
N GLY A 61 9.68 -24.74 -8.23
CA GLY A 61 10.43 -25.82 -8.86
C GLY A 61 10.57 -25.65 -10.39
N PRO A 62 10.35 -26.70 -11.19
CA PRO A 62 10.55 -26.65 -12.64
C PRO A 62 9.72 -25.59 -13.35
N ALA A 63 8.48 -25.33 -12.90
CA ALA A 63 7.62 -24.32 -13.50
C ALA A 63 8.17 -22.89 -13.32
N TRP A 64 8.83 -22.63 -12.18
CA TRP A 64 9.52 -21.36 -11.96
C TRP A 64 10.77 -21.25 -12.85
N GLU A 65 11.60 -22.28 -12.93
CA GLU A 65 12.82 -22.22 -13.75
C GLU A 65 12.53 -21.96 -15.24
N VAL A 66 11.42 -22.50 -15.75
CA VAL A 66 10.96 -22.22 -17.13
C VAL A 66 10.49 -20.78 -17.29
N ALA A 67 9.79 -20.21 -16.31
CA ALA A 67 9.25 -18.85 -16.39
C ALA A 67 10.28 -17.76 -16.05
N ARG A 68 11.30 -18.09 -15.25
CA ARG A 68 12.27 -17.15 -14.67
C ARG A 68 12.93 -16.21 -15.71
N PRO A 69 13.42 -16.68 -16.88
CA PRO A 69 14.01 -15.80 -17.89
C PRO A 69 13.03 -14.73 -18.40
N GLY A 70 11.79 -15.11 -18.69
CA GLY A 70 10.76 -14.18 -19.18
C GLY A 70 10.32 -13.17 -18.12
N VAL A 71 10.23 -13.61 -16.86
CA VAL A 71 9.95 -12.73 -15.72
C VAL A 71 11.08 -11.72 -15.53
N ALA A 72 12.34 -12.17 -15.46
CA ALA A 72 13.49 -11.28 -15.31
C ALA A 72 13.53 -10.22 -16.42
N GLN A 73 13.34 -10.63 -17.67
CA GLN A 73 13.30 -9.71 -18.81
C GLN A 73 12.15 -8.68 -18.71
N SER A 74 10.96 -9.11 -18.28
CA SER A 74 9.80 -8.21 -18.14
C SER A 74 10.01 -7.12 -17.09
N PHE A 75 10.76 -7.43 -16.04
CA PHE A 75 11.13 -6.48 -14.99
C PHE A 75 12.46 -5.76 -15.24
N GLY A 76 13.15 -6.08 -16.35
CA GLY A 76 14.45 -5.50 -16.67
C GLY A 76 15.59 -5.94 -15.73
N HIS A 77 15.44 -7.11 -15.08
CA HIS A 77 16.46 -7.69 -14.21
C HIS A 77 17.37 -8.66 -14.97
N ASP A 78 18.63 -8.73 -14.54
CA ASP A 78 19.57 -9.77 -14.94
C ASP A 78 19.16 -11.13 -14.37
N LEU A 79 19.50 -12.19 -15.10
CA LEU A 79 19.32 -13.56 -14.64
C LEU A 79 20.37 -13.95 -13.60
N ASP A 80 21.54 -13.32 -13.64
CA ASP A 80 22.58 -13.47 -12.63
C ASP A 80 22.25 -12.64 -11.38
N PRO A 81 21.90 -13.27 -10.25
CA PRO A 81 21.62 -12.54 -9.02
C PRO A 81 22.83 -11.77 -8.49
N HIS A 82 24.06 -12.18 -8.82
CA HIS A 82 25.25 -11.48 -8.34
C HIS A 82 25.43 -10.11 -9.02
N ALA A 83 25.09 -10.00 -10.29
CA ALA A 83 25.11 -8.73 -11.01
C ALA A 83 24.12 -7.73 -10.40
N GLU A 84 22.86 -8.15 -10.19
CA GLU A 84 21.81 -7.32 -9.56
C GLU A 84 22.19 -6.88 -8.15
N LEU A 85 22.68 -7.83 -7.32
CA LEU A 85 23.08 -7.51 -5.95
C LEU A 85 24.28 -6.55 -5.92
N SER A 86 25.24 -6.72 -6.82
CA SER A 86 26.41 -5.83 -6.89
C SER A 86 26.01 -4.41 -7.29
N ALA A 87 25.09 -4.26 -8.24
CA ALA A 87 24.52 -2.97 -8.62
C ALA A 87 23.78 -2.33 -7.44
N LEU A 88 22.93 -3.08 -6.75
CA LEU A 88 22.17 -2.56 -5.60
C LEU A 88 23.09 -2.16 -4.43
N ILE A 89 24.14 -2.93 -4.16
CA ILE A 89 25.14 -2.58 -3.14
C ILE A 89 25.84 -1.27 -3.50
N LEU A 90 26.23 -1.12 -4.77
CA LEU A 90 26.89 0.10 -5.24
C LEU A 90 25.97 1.31 -5.15
N ASP A 91 24.71 1.16 -5.56
CA ASP A 91 23.71 2.23 -5.49
C ASP A 91 23.46 2.65 -4.05
N LEU A 92 23.33 1.68 -3.13
CA LEU A 92 23.14 1.93 -1.71
C LEU A 92 24.35 2.64 -1.09
N ASP A 93 25.56 2.16 -1.35
CA ASP A 93 26.80 2.76 -0.86
C ASP A 93 26.96 4.20 -1.40
N THR A 94 26.68 4.40 -2.68
CA THR A 94 26.72 5.73 -3.31
C THR A 94 25.70 6.67 -2.68
N ALA A 95 24.45 6.21 -2.51
CA ALA A 95 23.40 6.99 -1.87
C ALA A 95 23.76 7.36 -0.43
N TYR A 96 24.30 6.41 0.34
CA TYR A 96 24.67 6.65 1.74
C TYR A 96 25.84 7.61 1.87
N ARG A 97 26.88 7.48 1.04
CA ARG A 97 27.98 8.46 1.01
C ARG A 97 27.48 9.85 0.63
N ALA A 98 26.66 9.93 -0.41
CA ALA A 98 26.10 11.21 -0.86
C ALA A 98 25.19 11.86 0.20
N VAL A 99 24.45 11.07 0.98
CA VAL A 99 23.68 11.57 2.13
C VAL A 99 24.61 12.02 3.24
N ALA A 100 25.60 11.20 3.63
CA ALA A 100 26.53 11.54 4.71
C ALA A 100 27.35 12.81 4.41
N GLU A 101 27.75 13.02 3.15
CA GLU A 101 28.44 14.22 2.69
C GLU A 101 27.56 15.47 2.74
N ARG A 102 26.27 15.36 2.38
CA ARG A 102 25.35 16.50 2.28
C ARG A 102 24.62 16.80 3.58
N LEU A 103 24.52 15.84 4.49
CA LEU A 103 23.73 15.95 5.71
C LEU A 103 24.18 17.12 6.63
N PRO A 104 25.48 17.38 6.85
CA PRO A 104 25.91 18.51 7.68
C PRO A 104 25.44 19.87 7.17
N ASP A 105 25.30 20.02 5.84
CA ASP A 105 24.90 21.27 5.19
C ASP A 105 23.39 21.31 4.84
N ASN A 106 22.61 20.30 5.22
CA ASN A 106 21.20 20.19 4.88
C ASN A 106 20.30 20.86 5.92
N ALA A 107 19.80 22.07 5.64
CA ALA A 107 18.88 22.78 6.52
C ALA A 107 17.51 22.09 6.72
N ALA A 108 17.13 21.16 5.84
CA ALA A 108 15.87 20.45 5.93
C ALA A 108 15.92 19.21 6.84
N VAL A 109 17.12 18.69 7.16
CA VAL A 109 17.28 17.45 7.93
C VAL A 109 18.43 17.59 8.91
N ARG A 110 18.15 17.38 10.19
CA ARG A 110 19.16 17.37 11.27
C ARG A 110 19.03 16.12 12.13
N ILE A 111 20.13 15.68 12.72
CA ILE A 111 20.12 14.58 13.70
C ILE A 111 20.21 15.20 15.08
N GLU A 112 19.21 14.96 15.92
CA GLU A 112 19.18 15.40 17.32
C GLU A 112 19.11 14.19 18.25
N VAL A 113 19.73 14.29 19.43
CA VAL A 113 19.64 13.25 20.47
C VAL A 113 18.39 13.48 21.30
N VAL A 114 17.42 12.58 21.19
CA VAL A 114 16.17 12.60 21.98
C VAL A 114 16.10 11.30 22.77
N ASP A 115 15.96 11.39 24.10
CA ASP A 115 15.96 10.25 25.02
C ASP A 115 17.24 9.37 24.92
N GLY A 116 18.39 10.00 24.65
CA GLY A 116 19.67 9.29 24.49
C GLY A 116 19.80 8.49 23.19
N ARG A 117 18.93 8.74 22.20
CA ARG A 117 18.99 8.11 20.87
C ARG A 117 18.99 9.17 19.77
N ASP A 118 19.79 8.94 18.75
CA ASP A 118 19.82 9.76 17.55
C ASP A 118 18.48 9.64 16.82
N ARG A 119 17.84 10.78 16.57
CA ARG A 119 16.60 10.87 15.78
C ARG A 119 16.76 11.90 14.67
N PRO A 120 16.40 11.54 13.41
CA PRO A 120 16.32 12.51 12.34
C PRO A 120 15.10 13.41 12.57
N VAL A 121 15.33 14.72 12.60
CA VAL A 121 14.30 15.75 12.67
C VAL A 121 14.24 16.44 11.32
N LEU A 122 13.08 16.34 10.67
CA LEU A 122 12.80 17.01 9.42
C LEU A 122 12.26 18.42 9.71
N THR A 123 12.84 19.43 9.09
CA THR A 123 12.27 20.77 9.10
C THR A 123 10.96 20.75 8.31
N THR A 124 9.88 21.25 8.90
CA THR A 124 8.60 21.33 8.22
C THR A 124 8.72 22.25 7.01
N LEU A 125 8.17 21.82 5.88
CA LEU A 125 8.04 22.69 4.72
C LEU A 125 7.04 23.80 5.06
N ASP A 126 7.51 25.05 5.04
CA ASP A 126 6.61 26.19 5.12
C ASP A 126 5.70 26.19 3.89
N ARG A 127 4.44 26.58 4.11
CA ARG A 127 3.52 26.82 3.02
C ARG A 127 4.06 27.97 2.20
N LEU A 128 4.35 27.72 0.92
CA LEU A 128 4.68 28.78 -0.02
C LEU A 128 3.51 29.77 -0.11
N ASP A 129 3.84 31.06 -0.07
CA ASP A 129 2.84 32.10 -0.31
C ASP A 129 2.25 31.94 -1.71
N VAL A 130 0.93 31.89 -1.77
CA VAL A 130 0.21 31.81 -3.05
C VAL A 130 0.11 33.23 -3.61
N PRO A 131 0.76 33.56 -4.73
CA PRO A 131 0.71 34.91 -5.27
C PRO A 131 -0.71 35.23 -5.76
N VAL A 132 -1.09 36.51 -5.71
CA VAL A 132 -2.41 36.99 -6.16
C VAL A 132 -2.66 36.59 -7.62
N SER A 133 -1.64 36.66 -8.47
CA SER A 133 -1.73 36.24 -9.87
C SER A 133 -2.14 34.78 -10.07
N LEU A 134 -1.72 33.86 -9.17
CA LEU A 134 -2.12 32.45 -9.23
C LEU A 134 -3.57 32.27 -8.81
N THR A 135 -4.01 33.05 -7.81
CA THR A 135 -5.41 33.06 -7.36
C THR A 135 -6.33 33.59 -8.46
N ASP A 136 -5.93 34.67 -9.13
CA ASP A 136 -6.66 35.27 -10.25
C ASP A 136 -6.74 34.30 -11.44
N LEU A 137 -5.62 33.66 -11.78
CA LEU A 137 -5.57 32.67 -12.85
C LEU A 137 -6.46 31.46 -12.53
N SER A 138 -6.39 30.93 -11.31
CA SER A 138 -7.24 29.82 -10.87
C SER A 138 -8.71 30.17 -10.99
N THR A 139 -9.09 31.38 -10.58
CA THR A 139 -10.47 31.89 -10.70
C THR A 139 -10.89 31.97 -12.16
N ALA A 140 -10.03 32.52 -13.04
CA ALA A 140 -10.31 32.63 -14.47
C ALA A 140 -10.45 31.25 -15.15
N ILE A 141 -9.65 30.25 -14.74
CA ILE A 141 -9.76 28.88 -15.22
C ILE A 141 -11.09 28.26 -14.75
N GLN A 142 -11.43 28.39 -13.47
CA GLN A 142 -12.66 27.85 -12.91
C GLN A 142 -13.92 28.41 -13.57
N GLN A 143 -13.90 29.69 -13.97
CA GLN A 143 -15.00 30.31 -14.71
C GLN A 143 -15.16 29.75 -16.14
N ARG A 144 -14.10 29.18 -16.72
CA ARG A 144 -14.08 28.63 -18.08
C ARG A 144 -14.26 27.12 -18.13
N LEU A 145 -14.09 26.43 -17.00
CA LEU A 145 -14.31 25.00 -16.92
C LEU A 145 -15.81 24.70 -17.12
N PRO A 146 -16.14 23.76 -18.01
CA PRO A 146 -17.52 23.36 -18.21
C PRO A 146 -18.05 22.70 -16.93
N ARG A 147 -19.29 23.04 -16.54
CA ARG A 147 -19.98 22.40 -15.43
C ARG A 147 -20.61 21.10 -15.91
N ILE A 148 -19.80 20.09 -16.15
CA ILE A 148 -20.25 18.73 -16.49
C ILE A 148 -20.12 17.82 -15.29
N ASP A 149 -21.00 16.82 -15.19
CA ASP A 149 -20.90 15.82 -14.15
C ASP A 149 -19.70 14.90 -14.41
N LEU A 150 -19.12 14.35 -13.34
CA LEU A 150 -17.94 13.50 -13.42
C LEU A 150 -18.12 12.28 -14.36
N PRO A 151 -19.29 11.60 -14.40
CA PRO A 151 -19.53 10.50 -15.35
C PRO A 151 -19.51 10.97 -16.81
N GLU A 152 -20.02 12.18 -17.09
CA GLU A 152 -20.07 12.73 -18.44
C GLU A 152 -18.67 13.11 -18.93
N LEU A 153 -17.86 13.75 -18.07
CA LEU A 153 -16.45 14.02 -18.33
C LEU A 153 -15.66 12.73 -18.60
N LEU A 154 -15.92 11.67 -17.84
CA LEU A 154 -15.26 10.38 -18.05
C LEU A 154 -15.62 9.76 -19.41
N LEU A 155 -16.88 9.86 -19.84
CA LEU A 155 -17.31 9.39 -21.16
C LEU A 155 -16.73 10.23 -22.31
N GLU A 156 -16.63 11.55 -22.13
CA GLU A 156 -16.03 12.45 -23.11
C GLU A 156 -14.53 12.17 -23.28
N VAL A 157 -13.78 12.08 -22.17
CA VAL A 157 -12.36 11.70 -22.17
C VAL A 157 -12.17 10.29 -22.74
N ALA A 158 -13.09 9.35 -22.46
CA ALA A 158 -13.07 8.03 -23.07
C ALA A 158 -13.28 8.08 -24.59
N GLY A 159 -14.12 8.99 -25.08
CA GLY A 159 -14.29 9.23 -26.52
C GLY A 159 -13.02 9.79 -27.19
N TRP A 160 -12.26 10.64 -26.49
CA TRP A 160 -11.01 11.21 -27.02
C TRP A 160 -9.83 10.24 -26.98
N THR A 161 -9.74 9.46 -25.91
CA THR A 161 -8.53 8.65 -25.61
C THR A 161 -8.75 7.17 -25.85
N GLY A 162 -9.98 6.69 -25.97
CA GLY A 162 -10.29 5.27 -26.11
C GLY A 162 -10.01 4.43 -24.86
N PHE A 163 -9.70 5.04 -23.70
CA PHE A 163 -9.22 4.27 -22.53
C PHE A 163 -10.21 3.20 -22.04
N LEU A 164 -11.52 3.42 -22.20
CA LEU A 164 -12.54 2.42 -21.85
C LEU A 164 -12.55 1.21 -22.79
N THR A 165 -12.09 1.36 -24.04
CA THR A 165 -11.98 0.23 -24.98
C THR A 165 -10.78 -0.66 -24.67
N GLU A 166 -9.70 -0.11 -24.10
CA GLU A 166 -8.55 -0.91 -23.62
C GLU A 166 -8.95 -1.78 -22.42
N TRP A 167 -9.82 -1.28 -21.54
CA TRP A 167 -10.33 -2.02 -20.38
C TRP A 167 -11.34 -3.13 -20.75
N GLY A 168 -12.08 -2.99 -21.86
CA GLY A 168 -13.01 -4.02 -22.33
C GLY A 168 -12.32 -5.33 -22.72
N ALA A 169 -11.14 -5.25 -23.35
CA ALA A 169 -10.37 -6.42 -23.75
C ALA A 169 -9.77 -7.19 -22.56
N ALA A 170 -9.54 -6.54 -21.42
CA ALA A 170 -9.02 -7.18 -20.20
C ALA A 170 -10.07 -7.99 -19.43
N CYS A 171 -11.36 -7.73 -19.64
CA CYS A 171 -12.45 -8.42 -18.95
C CYS A 171 -12.93 -9.72 -19.64
N GLU A 172 -12.49 -10.02 -20.86
CA GLU A 172 -12.83 -11.29 -21.53
C GLU A 172 -12.01 -12.51 -21.04
N PHE A 173 -11.04 -12.31 -20.13
CA PHE A 173 -10.26 -13.40 -19.52
C PHE A 173 -10.90 -14.06 -18.29
N VAL A 174 -12.18 -13.78 -18.01
CA VAL A 174 -12.96 -14.50 -16.98
C VAL A 174 -14.28 -14.99 -17.59
N LYS A 175 -14.18 -16.01 -18.44
CA LYS A 175 -15.23 -17.01 -18.65
C LYS A 175 -14.61 -18.39 -18.71
#